data_AF-A0A6C0KQB3-F1
#
_entry.id   AF-A0A6C0KQB3-F1
#
_cell.length_a   1.000
_cell.length_b   1.000
_cell.length_c   1.000
_cell.angle_alpha   90.00
_cell.angle_beta   90.00
_cell.angle_gamma   90.00
#
_symmetry.space_group_name_H-M   'P 1'
#
loop_
_entity.id
_entity.type
_entity.pdbx_description
1 polymer ?
#
loop_
_entity_poly.entity_id
_entity_poly.type
_entity_poly.pdbx_seq_one_letter_code
_entity_poly.pdbx_strand_id
1 'polypeptide(L)'
;MICESINNNLKNNFDFLNNHEKINLLIKVNEVLKINISQKNNLIFVYSAPKVGSTSIVSSLRIFCSEKYDIIHIHDEEMLRVLGSIEGITINELILYNKYLGKNIFVIDVFRSPIERKISTFFEKIGSYHFNTEDKNINNYNVNKVINRFNNIFLYIGLGDHFIDKYNIDIPTTFDFNNKYLLIESNGINYIKLRLKDSEIWGNILTNIFGIQMNIVKDYETKNKPIKDIFNNFNSNYRIPINLLDEVMKCKYLNYYYSQEELNEYYTFWLSKITNSASIYSIDQYKLYNEITLENVNIDNIQVDHYLDEGCQCKACLLKRKELAYKINLGKNVTERVNHIEAKTQLINKRSIQINQLNNQLNNLINNIKSKKQPKNFNKDMKNIISNNLR
;
A
#
# COMPACT_ATOMS: atom_id res chain seq x y z
N MET A 1 -21.30 -13.87 -49.32
CA MET A 1 -20.48 -14.97 -48.77
C MET A 1 -19.12 -14.40 -48.41
N ILE A 2 -18.95 -14.05 -47.14
CA ILE A 2 -17.76 -13.97 -46.28
C ILE A 2 -18.29 -13.23 -45.05
N CYS A 3 -19.14 -13.95 -44.31
CA CYS A 3 -19.68 -13.57 -42.99
C CYS A 3 -19.10 -14.52 -41.92
N GLU A 4 -17.89 -15.03 -42.12
CA GLU A 4 -17.23 -15.98 -41.22
C GLU A 4 -15.74 -15.66 -41.13
N SER A 5 -15.37 -14.60 -40.40
CA SER A 5 -13.98 -14.43 -39.93
C SER A 5 -13.81 -13.45 -38.76
N ILE A 6 -14.80 -13.29 -37.87
CA ILE A 6 -14.65 -12.45 -36.65
C ILE A 6 -14.58 -13.27 -35.35
N ASN A 7 -14.74 -14.60 -35.40
CA ASN A 7 -14.85 -15.42 -34.17
C ASN A 7 -13.61 -16.27 -33.80
N ASN A 8 -12.38 -15.82 -34.08
CA ASN A 8 -11.17 -16.59 -33.77
C ASN A 8 -10.03 -15.79 -33.13
N ASN A 9 -10.29 -15.05 -32.03
CA ASN A 9 -9.20 -14.65 -31.10
C ASN A 9 -9.64 -14.15 -29.71
N LEU A 10 -10.70 -14.68 -29.12
CA LEU A 10 -10.79 -14.70 -27.65
C LEU A 10 -9.85 -15.81 -27.18
N LYS A 11 -8.54 -15.51 -27.06
CA LYS A 11 -7.64 -16.31 -26.22
C LYS A 11 -8.36 -16.48 -24.90
N ASN A 12 -8.66 -17.72 -24.52
CA ASN A 12 -9.37 -17.96 -23.28
C ASN A 12 -8.40 -17.50 -22.18
N ASN A 13 -8.76 -16.45 -21.44
CA ASN A 13 -7.86 -15.85 -20.43
C ASN A 13 -7.43 -16.87 -19.35
N PHE A 14 -8.06 -18.05 -19.33
CA PHE A 14 -7.77 -19.19 -18.48
C PHE A 14 -6.99 -20.32 -19.17
N ASP A 15 -6.37 -20.11 -20.33
CA ASP A 15 -5.60 -21.14 -21.06
C ASP A 15 -4.52 -21.82 -20.18
N PHE A 16 -3.98 -21.10 -19.21
CA PHE A 16 -3.00 -21.62 -18.25
C PHE A 16 -3.55 -22.74 -17.35
N LEU A 17 -4.87 -22.87 -17.20
CA LEU A 17 -5.50 -23.94 -16.40
C LEU A 17 -5.29 -25.33 -17.03
N ASN A 18 -4.97 -25.41 -18.32
CA ASN A 18 -4.67 -26.68 -18.97
C ASN A 18 -3.22 -27.15 -18.69
N ASN A 19 -2.40 -26.32 -18.03
CA ASN A 19 -1.03 -26.62 -17.69
C ASN A 19 -0.91 -26.96 -16.19
N HIS A 20 -0.75 -28.25 -15.89
CA HIS A 20 -0.61 -28.75 -14.52
C HIS A 20 0.58 -28.17 -13.76
N GLU A 21 1.71 -27.92 -14.43
CA GLU A 21 2.89 -27.32 -13.80
C GLU A 21 2.60 -25.88 -13.36
N LYS A 22 1.94 -25.10 -14.22
CA LYS A 22 1.51 -23.72 -13.87
C LYS A 22 0.53 -23.71 -12.70
N ILE A 23 -0.43 -24.63 -12.66
CA ILE A 23 -1.37 -24.73 -11.53
C ILE A 23 -0.61 -25.01 -10.22
N ASN A 24 0.36 -25.92 -10.24
CA ASN A 24 1.15 -26.21 -9.04
C ASN A 24 1.95 -25.00 -8.56
N LEU A 25 2.51 -24.21 -9.49
CA LEU A 25 3.18 -22.95 -9.15
C LEU A 25 2.20 -21.93 -8.54
N LEU A 26 1.00 -21.81 -9.10
CA LEU A 26 -0.05 -20.91 -8.58
C LEU A 26 -0.53 -21.32 -7.18
N ILE A 27 -0.68 -22.62 -6.91
CA ILE A 27 -0.97 -23.15 -5.56
C ILE A 27 0.14 -22.75 -4.59
N LYS A 28 1.41 -22.98 -4.98
CA LYS A 28 2.57 -22.62 -4.17
C LYS A 28 2.63 -21.11 -3.89
N VAL A 29 2.34 -20.26 -4.87
CA VAL A 29 2.26 -18.80 -4.66
C VAL A 29 1.15 -18.43 -3.70
N ASN A 30 -0.04 -19.03 -3.82
CA ASN A 30 -1.13 -18.81 -2.88
C ASN A 30 -0.76 -19.19 -1.45
N GLU A 31 0.03 -20.25 -1.24
CA GLU A 31 0.58 -20.65 0.06
C GLU A 31 1.58 -19.63 0.60
N VAL A 32 2.56 -19.22 -0.21
CA VAL A 32 3.58 -18.24 0.17
C VAL A 32 2.94 -16.91 0.56
N LEU A 33 1.96 -16.46 -0.23
CA LEU A 33 1.21 -15.23 0.03
C LEU A 33 0.09 -15.39 1.08
N LYS A 34 -0.10 -16.62 1.60
CA LYS A 34 -1.10 -16.97 2.62
C LYS A 34 -2.55 -16.64 2.21
N ILE A 35 -2.84 -16.67 0.91
CA ILE A 35 -4.16 -16.42 0.35
C ILE A 35 -5.11 -17.59 0.68
N ASN A 36 -4.59 -18.82 0.64
CA ASN A 36 -5.35 -20.05 0.90
C ASN A 36 -5.76 -20.25 2.37
N ILE A 37 -5.03 -19.66 3.31
CA ILE A 37 -5.29 -19.78 4.76
C ILE A 37 -6.51 -18.96 5.17
N SER A 38 -6.83 -17.90 4.43
CA SER A 38 -7.92 -17.00 4.79
C SER A 38 -9.29 -17.60 4.47
N GLN A 39 -10.18 -17.53 5.46
CA GLN A 39 -11.59 -17.89 5.32
C GLN A 39 -12.39 -16.86 4.51
N LYS A 40 -11.80 -15.71 4.16
CA LYS A 40 -12.51 -14.64 3.44
C LYS A 40 -12.57 -14.96 1.96
N ASN A 41 -13.71 -14.65 1.34
CA ASN A 41 -13.90 -14.80 -0.10
C ASN A 41 -13.52 -13.57 -0.92
N ASN A 42 -13.30 -12.42 -0.27
CA ASN A 42 -12.94 -11.18 -0.97
C ASN A 42 -11.44 -10.92 -0.90
N LEU A 43 -10.85 -10.61 -2.05
CA LEU A 43 -9.41 -10.41 -2.23
C LEU A 43 -9.17 -9.10 -2.98
N ILE A 44 -8.27 -8.27 -2.46
CA ILE A 44 -7.83 -7.03 -3.10
C ILE A 44 -6.36 -7.18 -3.44
N PHE A 45 -6.04 -7.14 -4.73
CA PHE A 45 -4.68 -6.93 -5.21
C PHE A 45 -4.45 -5.44 -5.41
N VAL A 46 -3.42 -4.90 -4.78
CA VAL A 46 -2.85 -3.60 -5.17
C VAL A 46 -1.66 -3.92 -6.07
N TYR A 47 -1.89 -3.94 -7.39
CA TYR A 47 -0.94 -4.39 -8.41
C TYR A 47 -0.48 -3.24 -9.31
N SER A 48 0.28 -2.30 -8.75
CA SER A 48 0.70 -1.11 -9.47
C SER A 48 2.21 -1.06 -9.70
N ALA A 49 2.65 -0.22 -10.64
CA ALA A 49 4.06 0.09 -10.77
C ALA A 49 4.64 0.69 -9.48
N PRO A 50 5.96 0.59 -9.22
CA PRO A 50 6.55 1.18 -8.03
C PRO A 50 6.45 2.73 -8.07
N LYS A 51 6.47 3.33 -6.87
CA LYS A 51 6.52 4.79 -6.65
C LYS A 51 5.34 5.60 -7.14
N VAL A 52 4.18 4.98 -7.21
CA VAL A 52 2.90 5.63 -7.54
C VAL A 52 2.04 5.99 -6.32
N GLY A 53 2.50 5.69 -5.09
CA GLY A 53 1.74 5.94 -3.86
C GLY A 53 0.91 4.74 -3.37
N SER A 54 1.13 3.55 -3.91
CA SER A 54 0.42 2.32 -3.52
C SER A 54 0.57 1.97 -2.04
N THR A 55 1.69 2.30 -1.39
CA THR A 55 1.87 2.07 0.05
C THR A 55 0.79 2.73 0.90
N SER A 56 0.39 3.97 0.57
CA SER A 56 -0.69 4.67 1.29
C SER A 56 -2.05 3.98 1.09
N ILE A 57 -2.32 3.47 -0.11
CA ILE A 57 -3.52 2.66 -0.39
C ILE A 57 -3.50 1.36 0.44
N VAL A 58 -2.38 0.63 0.42
CA VAL A 58 -2.23 -0.63 1.15
C VAL A 58 -2.43 -0.44 2.65
N SER A 59 -1.79 0.57 3.25
CA SER A 59 -1.94 0.87 4.67
C SER A 59 -3.39 1.26 5.02
N SER A 60 -4.05 2.04 4.17
CA SER A 60 -5.47 2.40 4.34
C SER A 60 -6.37 1.17 4.27
N LEU A 61 -6.23 0.35 3.22
CA LEU A 61 -6.99 -0.88 3.08
C LEU A 61 -6.75 -1.82 4.26
N ARG A 62 -5.50 -2.00 4.71
CA ARG A 62 -5.20 -2.90 5.82
C ARG A 62 -5.87 -2.43 7.10
N ILE A 63 -5.87 -1.13 7.39
CA ILE A 63 -6.53 -0.59 8.58
C ILE A 63 -8.05 -0.76 8.52
N PHE A 64 -8.69 -0.41 7.41
CA PHE A 64 -10.15 -0.30 7.34
C PHE A 64 -10.86 -1.55 6.80
N CYS A 65 -10.21 -2.32 5.92
CA CYS A 65 -10.84 -3.41 5.15
C CYS A 65 -10.42 -4.83 5.57
N SER A 66 -9.39 -4.99 6.42
CA SER A 66 -8.85 -6.32 6.78
C SER A 66 -9.86 -7.29 7.39
N GLU A 67 -11.00 -6.83 7.92
CA GLU A 67 -12.04 -7.73 8.43
C GLU A 67 -12.79 -8.45 7.31
N LYS A 68 -12.97 -7.81 6.16
CA LYS A 68 -13.79 -8.29 5.03
C LYS A 68 -12.97 -8.76 3.84
N TYR A 69 -11.75 -8.25 3.71
CA TYR A 69 -10.88 -8.47 2.56
C TYR A 69 -9.51 -8.97 2.99
N ASP A 70 -8.90 -9.80 2.15
CA ASP A 70 -7.46 -10.00 2.16
C ASP A 70 -6.80 -9.06 1.17
N ILE A 71 -5.63 -8.53 1.55
CA ILE A 71 -4.99 -7.44 0.83
C ILE A 71 -3.57 -7.86 0.47
N ILE A 72 -3.36 -8.05 -0.82
CA ILE A 72 -2.08 -8.42 -1.42
C ILE A 72 -1.51 -7.22 -2.13
N HIS A 73 -0.26 -6.88 -1.87
CA HIS A 73 0.43 -5.82 -2.56
C HIS A 73 1.62 -6.40 -3.30
N ILE A 74 1.66 -6.13 -4.61
CA ILE A 74 2.68 -6.66 -5.50
C ILE A 74 2.97 -5.67 -6.60
N HIS A 75 4.22 -5.51 -6.99
CA HIS A 75 4.62 -4.60 -8.07
C HIS A 75 4.85 -5.35 -9.37
N ASP A 76 5.44 -6.53 -9.32
CA ASP A 76 5.84 -7.27 -10.51
C ASP A 76 6.12 -8.73 -10.15
N GLU A 77 6.40 -9.51 -11.18
CA GLU A 77 6.79 -10.91 -11.11
C GLU A 77 8.12 -11.11 -10.36
N GLU A 78 9.00 -10.09 -10.34
CA GLU A 78 10.26 -10.10 -9.60
C GLU A 78 10.03 -10.36 -8.11
N MET A 79 8.98 -9.76 -7.54
CA MET A 79 8.61 -10.00 -6.15
C MET A 79 8.27 -11.48 -5.88
N LEU A 80 7.66 -12.20 -6.83
CA LEU A 80 7.40 -13.64 -6.66
C LEU A 80 8.69 -14.45 -6.65
N ARG A 81 9.65 -14.08 -7.51
CA ARG A 81 10.98 -14.71 -7.54
C ARG A 81 11.71 -14.50 -6.21
N VAL A 82 11.72 -13.27 -5.70
CA VAL A 82 12.41 -12.93 -4.44
C VAL A 82 11.73 -13.57 -3.23
N LEU A 83 10.39 -13.58 -3.17
CA LEU A 83 9.65 -14.08 -1.99
C LEU A 83 9.54 -15.61 -1.93
N GLY A 84 9.52 -16.30 -3.07
CA GLY A 84 9.22 -17.74 -3.11
C GLY A 84 10.11 -18.58 -4.02
N SER A 85 11.08 -17.97 -4.71
CA SER A 85 11.86 -18.61 -5.78
C SER A 85 10.94 -19.24 -6.83
N ILE A 86 9.91 -18.50 -7.24
CA ILE A 86 8.90 -18.95 -8.21
C ILE A 86 9.05 -18.12 -9.48
N GLU A 87 9.21 -18.82 -10.60
CA GLU A 87 9.28 -18.27 -11.95
C GLU A 87 8.28 -18.98 -12.87
N GLY A 88 8.00 -18.43 -14.05
CA GLY A 88 7.14 -19.07 -15.05
C GLY A 88 5.65 -18.78 -14.92
N ILE A 89 5.25 -17.88 -14.00
CA ILE A 89 3.90 -17.35 -13.89
C ILE A 89 3.89 -15.83 -13.82
N THR A 90 2.79 -15.22 -14.26
CA THR A 90 2.54 -13.78 -14.21
C THR A 90 1.61 -13.41 -13.06
N ILE A 91 1.61 -12.14 -12.65
CA ILE A 91 0.67 -11.66 -11.64
C ILE A 91 -0.79 -11.74 -12.14
N ASN A 92 -1.02 -11.51 -13.42
CA ASN A 92 -2.36 -11.65 -14.00
C ASN A 92 -2.87 -13.09 -13.92
N GLU A 93 -2.02 -14.09 -14.19
CA GLU A 93 -2.39 -15.50 -14.01
C GLU A 93 -2.74 -15.81 -12.55
N LEU A 94 -2.03 -15.23 -11.58
CA LEU A 94 -2.36 -15.36 -10.15
C LEU A 94 -3.73 -14.75 -9.81
N ILE A 95 -4.03 -13.57 -10.35
CA ILE A 95 -5.32 -12.89 -10.16
C ILE A 95 -6.44 -13.74 -10.77
N LEU A 96 -6.29 -14.16 -12.03
CA LEU A 96 -7.26 -14.99 -12.74
C LEU A 96 -7.45 -16.35 -12.03
N TYR A 97 -6.38 -16.98 -11.57
CA TYR A 97 -6.45 -18.23 -10.83
C TYR A 97 -7.30 -18.10 -9.57
N ASN A 98 -7.11 -17.04 -8.78
CA ASN A 98 -7.94 -16.84 -7.59
C ASN A 98 -9.42 -16.55 -7.95
N LYS A 99 -9.68 -15.93 -9.11
CA LYS A 99 -11.05 -15.76 -9.61
C LYS A 99 -11.66 -17.11 -9.97
N TYR A 100 -10.90 -17.98 -10.63
CA TYR A 100 -11.30 -19.35 -10.95
C TYR A 100 -11.62 -20.16 -9.68
N LEU A 101 -10.90 -19.95 -8.59
CA LEU A 101 -11.21 -20.54 -7.28
C LEU A 101 -12.49 -19.98 -6.61
N GLY A 102 -13.21 -19.07 -7.27
CA GLY A 102 -14.48 -18.50 -6.78
C GLY A 102 -14.32 -17.30 -5.85
N LYS A 103 -13.13 -16.70 -5.74
CA LYS A 103 -12.94 -15.47 -4.95
C LYS A 103 -13.57 -14.27 -5.66
N ASN A 104 -14.06 -13.31 -4.87
CA ASN A 104 -14.44 -11.99 -5.34
C ASN A 104 -13.20 -11.09 -5.34
N ILE A 105 -12.80 -10.62 -6.52
CA ILE A 105 -11.48 -9.98 -6.70
C ILE A 105 -11.62 -8.53 -7.11
N PHE A 106 -10.84 -7.69 -6.45
CA PHE A 106 -10.57 -6.31 -6.85
C PHE A 106 -9.08 -6.16 -7.15
N VAL A 107 -8.75 -5.42 -8.21
CA VAL A 107 -7.38 -5.07 -8.57
C VAL A 107 -7.27 -3.56 -8.61
N ILE A 108 -6.43 -2.96 -7.78
CA ILE A 108 -6.23 -1.53 -7.69
C ILE A 108 -4.88 -1.17 -8.30
N ASP A 109 -4.91 -0.25 -9.26
CA ASP A 109 -3.74 0.39 -9.85
C ASP A 109 -3.78 1.90 -9.60
N VAL A 110 -2.61 2.53 -9.48
CA VAL A 110 -2.47 3.96 -9.28
C VAL A 110 -1.54 4.54 -10.34
N PHE A 111 -2.04 5.55 -11.05
CA PHE A 111 -1.23 6.40 -11.93
C PHE A 111 -0.57 7.53 -11.14
N ARG A 112 0.70 7.81 -11.45
CA ARG A 112 1.40 9.01 -10.99
C ARG A 112 2.04 9.72 -12.17
N SER A 113 1.92 11.03 -12.14
CA SER A 113 2.46 11.97 -13.13
C SER A 113 3.94 11.71 -13.43
N PRO A 114 4.38 11.77 -14.69
CA PRO A 114 5.69 11.24 -15.11
C PRO A 114 6.88 11.86 -14.39
N ILE A 115 6.96 13.19 -14.27
CA ILE A 115 8.13 13.86 -13.66
C ILE A 115 8.25 13.48 -12.18
N GLU A 116 7.14 13.58 -11.45
CA GLU A 116 7.06 13.27 -10.02
C GLU A 116 7.39 11.80 -9.75
N ARG A 117 6.92 10.89 -10.61
CA ARG A 117 7.26 9.46 -10.52
C ARG A 117 8.75 9.24 -10.80
N LYS A 118 9.32 9.85 -11.85
CA LYS A 118 10.75 9.73 -12.17
C LYS A 118 11.62 10.20 -11.01
N ILE A 119 11.30 11.37 -10.44
CA ILE A 119 11.99 11.88 -9.23
C ILE A 119 11.87 10.84 -8.11
N SER A 120 10.66 10.35 -7.82
CA SER A 120 10.46 9.39 -6.74
C SER A 120 11.18 8.05 -6.95
N THR A 121 11.32 7.59 -8.19
CA THR A 121 12.07 6.37 -8.52
C THR A 121 13.57 6.60 -8.37
N PHE A 122 14.08 7.74 -8.85
CA PHE A 122 15.49 8.11 -8.67
C PHE A 122 15.88 8.18 -7.19
N PHE A 123 15.06 8.85 -6.38
CA PHE A 123 15.33 8.99 -4.95
C PHE A 123 15.13 7.70 -4.15
N GLU A 124 14.51 6.67 -4.71
CA GLU A 124 14.32 5.43 -3.99
C GLU A 124 15.64 4.70 -3.71
N LYS A 125 16.53 4.68 -4.71
CA LYS A 125 17.82 3.99 -4.64
C LYS A 125 18.98 4.98 -4.83
N ILE A 126 18.80 6.21 -4.33
CA ILE A 126 19.80 7.27 -4.53
C ILE A 126 21.15 6.90 -3.91
N GLY A 127 21.16 6.39 -2.67
CA GLY A 127 22.38 5.94 -2.02
C GLY A 127 23.00 4.74 -2.74
N SER A 128 22.35 3.59 -2.68
CA SER A 128 22.93 2.31 -3.11
C SER A 128 23.16 2.22 -4.61
N TYR A 129 22.22 2.67 -5.44
CA TYR A 129 22.29 2.49 -6.89
C TYR A 129 22.93 3.71 -7.57
N HIS A 130 22.45 4.92 -7.28
CA HIS A 130 22.90 6.08 -8.05
C HIS A 130 24.25 6.64 -7.62
N PHE A 131 24.65 6.48 -6.36
CA PHE A 131 25.87 7.10 -5.80
C PHE A 131 26.79 6.12 -5.06
N ASN A 132 26.41 4.84 -4.96
CA ASN A 132 27.13 3.79 -4.25
C ASN A 132 27.60 4.19 -2.84
N THR A 133 26.68 4.70 -2.02
CA THR A 133 26.95 5.06 -0.62
C THR A 133 25.69 4.91 0.23
N GLU A 134 25.80 5.09 1.54
CA GLU A 134 24.64 5.11 2.43
C GLU A 134 23.77 6.36 2.20
N ASP A 135 22.46 6.18 2.28
CA ASP A 135 21.46 7.24 2.13
C ASP A 135 21.73 8.47 3.00
N LYS A 136 22.25 8.28 4.22
CA LYS A 136 22.59 9.38 5.15
C LYS A 136 23.70 10.28 4.60
N ASN A 137 24.66 9.72 3.86
CA ASN A 137 25.79 10.46 3.32
C ASN A 137 25.37 11.36 2.15
N ILE A 138 24.34 10.98 1.41
CA ILE A 138 23.82 11.74 0.26
C ILE A 138 23.32 13.12 0.67
N ASN A 139 22.86 13.31 1.92
CA ASN A 139 22.42 14.62 2.41
C ASN A 139 23.48 15.72 2.30
N ASN A 140 24.76 15.34 2.30
CA ASN A 140 25.88 16.27 2.21
C ASN A 140 26.36 16.51 0.76
N TYR A 141 25.71 15.90 -0.23
CA TYR A 141 26.14 15.99 -1.62
C TYR A 141 25.73 17.33 -2.25
N ASN A 142 26.54 17.80 -3.19
CA ASN A 142 26.18 18.98 -3.99
C ASN A 142 24.94 18.65 -4.85
N VAL A 143 23.85 19.39 -4.62
CA VAL A 143 22.56 19.21 -5.31
C VAL A 143 22.69 19.30 -6.82
N ASN A 144 23.59 20.11 -7.37
CA ASN A 144 23.79 20.23 -8.82
C ASN A 144 24.35 18.94 -9.43
N LYS A 145 25.18 18.18 -8.69
CA LYS A 145 25.64 16.86 -9.14
C LYS A 145 24.48 15.85 -9.17
N VAL A 146 23.59 15.94 -8.17
CA VAL A 146 22.39 15.10 -8.10
C VAL A 146 21.42 15.41 -9.24
N ILE A 147 21.17 16.70 -9.51
CA ILE A 147 20.36 17.17 -10.64
C ILE A 147 20.95 16.73 -11.97
N ASN A 148 22.27 16.90 -12.16
CA ASN A 148 22.92 16.49 -13.40
C ASN A 148 22.78 14.98 -13.63
N ARG A 149 23.00 14.17 -12.59
CA ARG A 149 22.82 12.70 -12.68
C ARG A 149 21.38 12.33 -13.01
N PHE A 150 20.40 12.97 -12.37
CA PHE A 150 18.99 12.75 -12.65
C PHE A 150 18.63 13.07 -14.11
N ASN A 151 19.06 14.22 -14.62
CA ASN A 151 18.79 14.64 -16.00
C ASN A 151 19.44 13.69 -17.03
N ASN A 152 20.68 13.24 -16.77
CA ASN A 152 21.39 12.32 -17.66
C ASN A 152 20.65 11.00 -17.91
N ILE A 153 19.95 10.48 -16.89
CA ILE A 153 19.23 9.21 -16.98
C ILE A 153 17.71 9.37 -17.13
N PHE A 154 17.21 10.61 -17.21
CA PHE A 154 15.80 10.93 -17.05
C PHE A 154 14.89 10.12 -17.98
N LEU A 155 15.26 9.98 -19.26
CA LEU A 155 14.46 9.24 -20.25
C LEU A 155 14.36 7.75 -19.95
N TYR A 156 15.33 7.18 -19.22
CA TYR A 156 15.40 5.76 -18.92
C TYR A 156 14.72 5.37 -17.60
N ILE A 157 14.31 6.35 -16.77
CA ILE A 157 13.53 6.07 -15.57
C ILE A 157 12.09 5.73 -15.99
N GLY A 158 11.65 4.50 -15.69
CA GLY A 158 10.45 3.88 -16.28
C GLY A 158 9.17 4.72 -16.29
N LEU A 159 8.45 4.66 -17.42
CA LEU A 159 7.17 5.35 -17.68
C LEU A 159 5.95 4.41 -17.72
N GLY A 160 6.15 3.09 -17.72
CA GLY A 160 5.08 2.11 -17.98
C GLY A 160 3.95 2.13 -16.95
N ASP A 161 2.76 1.73 -17.36
CA ASP A 161 1.52 1.73 -16.57
C ASP A 161 0.88 0.34 -16.66
N HIS A 162 0.80 -0.41 -15.57
CA HIS A 162 0.36 -1.81 -15.65
C HIS A 162 -1.08 -1.95 -16.15
N PHE A 163 -1.94 -1.02 -15.76
CA PHE A 163 -3.32 -1.00 -16.22
C PHE A 163 -3.44 -0.98 -17.75
N ILE A 164 -2.60 -0.18 -18.43
CA ILE A 164 -2.58 -0.11 -19.90
C ILE A 164 -1.72 -1.21 -20.53
N ASP A 165 -0.55 -1.49 -19.98
CA ASP A 165 0.46 -2.30 -20.67
C ASP A 165 0.43 -3.78 -20.29
N LYS A 166 -0.11 -4.13 -19.11
CA LYS A 166 -0.01 -5.49 -18.56
C LYS A 166 -1.34 -6.19 -18.38
N TYR A 167 -2.40 -5.49 -17.95
CA TYR A 167 -3.61 -6.18 -17.45
C TYR A 167 -4.39 -6.95 -18.53
N ASN A 168 -4.19 -6.62 -19.81
CA ASN A 168 -4.87 -7.26 -20.93
C ASN A 168 -6.41 -7.23 -20.77
N ILE A 169 -6.94 -6.05 -20.41
CA ILE A 169 -8.37 -5.77 -20.27
C ILE A 169 -8.79 -4.72 -21.29
N ASP A 170 -10.08 -4.64 -21.57
CA ASP A 170 -10.63 -3.57 -22.39
C ASP A 170 -10.64 -2.26 -21.61
N ILE A 171 -9.91 -1.27 -22.13
CA ILE A 171 -9.72 0.03 -21.48
C ILE A 171 -10.59 1.06 -22.22
N PRO A 172 -11.40 1.86 -21.50
CA PRO A 172 -12.13 2.97 -22.07
C PRO A 172 -11.20 3.90 -22.86
N THR A 173 -11.74 4.58 -23.87
CA THR A 173 -10.94 5.52 -24.67
C THR A 173 -10.53 6.77 -23.89
N THR A 174 -11.23 7.07 -22.79
CA THR A 174 -11.01 8.26 -21.97
C THR A 174 -11.10 7.92 -20.49
N PHE A 175 -10.26 8.56 -19.69
CA PHE A 175 -10.38 8.52 -18.24
C PHE A 175 -11.62 9.27 -17.75
N ASP A 176 -12.26 8.79 -16.67
CA ASP A 176 -13.41 9.47 -16.07
C ASP A 176 -12.94 10.65 -15.20
N PHE A 177 -12.95 11.84 -15.81
CA PHE A 177 -12.55 13.08 -15.15
C PHE A 177 -13.60 13.62 -14.16
N ASN A 178 -14.83 13.10 -14.16
CA ASN A 178 -15.88 13.54 -13.24
C ASN A 178 -15.78 12.77 -11.93
N ASN A 179 -15.76 11.44 -12.02
CA ASN A 179 -15.62 10.58 -10.85
C ASN A 179 -14.17 10.49 -10.35
N LYS A 180 -13.19 10.82 -11.20
CA LYS A 180 -11.74 10.81 -10.89
C LYS A 180 -11.16 9.39 -10.66
N TYR A 181 -11.84 8.35 -11.11
CA TYR A 181 -11.34 6.97 -11.12
C TYR A 181 -12.01 6.17 -12.24
N LEU A 182 -11.42 5.03 -12.62
CA LEU A 182 -12.10 4.01 -13.44
C LEU A 182 -12.45 2.81 -12.58
N LEU A 183 -13.63 2.24 -12.80
CA LEU A 183 -14.04 0.94 -12.30
C LEU A 183 -14.52 0.11 -13.49
N ILE A 184 -13.77 -0.95 -13.82
CA ILE A 184 -14.00 -1.81 -14.98
C ILE A 184 -14.18 -3.23 -14.48
N GLU A 185 -15.25 -3.91 -14.90
CA GLU A 185 -15.39 -5.35 -14.70
C GLU A 185 -14.88 -6.10 -15.93
N SER A 186 -13.94 -7.02 -15.75
CA SER A 186 -13.47 -7.93 -16.81
C SER A 186 -13.21 -9.31 -16.25
N ASN A 187 -13.70 -10.36 -16.91
CA ASN A 187 -13.65 -11.75 -16.43
C ASN A 187 -14.20 -11.93 -14.99
N GLY A 188 -15.19 -11.12 -14.59
CA GLY A 188 -15.74 -11.09 -13.24
C GLY A 188 -14.77 -10.57 -12.16
N ILE A 189 -13.72 -9.85 -12.55
CA ILE A 189 -12.77 -9.16 -11.69
C ILE A 189 -13.02 -7.65 -11.81
N ASN A 190 -13.02 -6.95 -10.68
CA ASN A 190 -13.20 -5.50 -10.63
C ASN A 190 -11.84 -4.79 -10.64
N TYR A 191 -11.52 -4.08 -11.70
CA TYR A 191 -10.31 -3.29 -11.84
C TYR A 191 -10.59 -1.83 -11.52
N ILE A 192 -9.82 -1.27 -10.58
CA ILE A 192 -9.95 0.11 -10.10
C ILE A 192 -8.68 0.86 -10.48
N LYS A 193 -8.83 1.96 -11.22
CA LYS A 193 -7.72 2.85 -11.57
C LYS A 193 -7.86 4.19 -10.87
N LEU A 194 -6.85 4.56 -10.09
CA LEU A 194 -6.77 5.84 -9.39
C LEU A 194 -5.65 6.73 -9.96
N ARG A 195 -5.71 8.04 -9.70
CA ARG A 195 -4.59 8.97 -9.94
C ARG A 195 -4.08 9.51 -8.60
N LEU A 196 -2.77 9.56 -8.41
CA LEU A 196 -2.15 10.08 -7.18
C LEU A 196 -2.47 11.55 -6.93
N LYS A 197 -2.65 12.34 -8.00
CA LYS A 197 -3.06 13.75 -7.88
C LYS A 197 -4.41 13.93 -7.18
N ASP A 198 -5.28 12.92 -7.23
CA ASP A 198 -6.61 12.94 -6.60
C ASP A 198 -6.61 12.20 -5.24
N SER A 199 -5.43 12.02 -4.62
CA SER A 199 -5.30 11.25 -3.38
C SER A 199 -6.10 11.79 -2.20
N GLU A 200 -6.45 13.08 -2.23
CA GLU A 200 -7.29 13.71 -1.20
C GLU A 200 -8.72 13.16 -1.17
N ILE A 201 -9.23 12.68 -2.32
CA ILE A 201 -10.60 12.14 -2.43
C ILE A 201 -10.64 10.60 -2.50
N TRP A 202 -9.50 9.92 -2.48
CA TRP A 202 -9.46 8.45 -2.49
C TRP A 202 -10.27 7.83 -1.36
N GLY A 203 -10.32 8.46 -0.17
CA GLY A 203 -11.12 7.95 0.96
C GLY A 203 -12.60 7.81 0.59
N ASN A 204 -13.15 8.81 -0.08
CA ASN A 204 -14.54 8.81 -0.56
C ASN A 204 -14.74 7.79 -1.68
N ILE A 205 -13.83 7.75 -2.66
CA ILE A 205 -13.90 6.80 -3.78
C ILE A 205 -13.93 5.36 -3.27
N LEU A 206 -12.98 4.99 -2.41
CA LEU A 206 -12.88 3.62 -1.89
C LEU A 206 -14.02 3.30 -0.91
N THR A 207 -14.50 4.29 -0.16
CA THR A 207 -15.70 4.12 0.68
C THR A 207 -16.91 3.74 -0.16
N ASN A 208 -17.12 4.43 -1.28
CA ASN A 208 -18.25 4.17 -2.18
C ASN A 208 -18.14 2.80 -2.84
N ILE A 209 -16.94 2.39 -3.25
CA ILE A 209 -16.70 1.10 -3.91
C ILE A 209 -16.88 -0.07 -2.92
N PHE A 210 -16.32 0.04 -1.71
CA PHE A 210 -16.30 -1.09 -0.76
C PHE A 210 -17.43 -1.07 0.27
N GLY A 211 -18.17 0.03 0.39
CA GLY A 211 -19.21 0.21 1.40
C GLY A 211 -18.67 0.22 2.84
N ILE A 212 -17.44 0.71 3.03
CA ILE A 212 -16.75 0.80 4.32
C ILE A 212 -16.21 2.22 4.46
N GLN A 213 -16.54 2.91 5.54
CA GLN A 213 -16.00 4.25 5.80
C GLN A 213 -14.47 4.18 5.91
N MET A 214 -13.78 4.83 4.97
CA MET A 214 -12.32 4.82 4.85
C MET A 214 -11.75 6.23 4.86
N ASN A 215 -10.57 6.35 5.46
CA ASN A 215 -9.71 7.52 5.35
C ASN A 215 -8.35 7.12 4.80
N ILE A 216 -7.67 8.04 4.13
CA ILE A 216 -6.36 7.77 3.54
C ILE A 216 -5.26 8.00 4.56
N VAL A 217 -4.48 6.96 4.80
CA VAL A 217 -3.29 6.99 5.63
C VAL A 217 -2.12 7.41 4.76
N LYS A 218 -1.57 8.60 5.05
CA LYS A 218 -0.34 9.08 4.43
C LYS A 218 0.83 8.31 5.04
N ASP A 219 1.30 7.30 4.32
CA ASP A 219 2.38 6.43 4.75
C ASP A 219 3.60 6.59 3.84
N TYR A 220 4.78 6.40 4.42
CA TYR A 220 6.05 6.31 3.69
C TYR A 220 6.43 7.54 2.84
N GLU A 221 6.06 8.75 3.30
CA GLU A 221 6.47 10.00 2.66
C GLU A 221 7.98 10.23 2.77
N THR A 222 8.61 10.75 1.71
CA THR A 222 10.08 10.98 1.65
C THR A 222 10.60 11.85 2.79
N LYS A 223 9.78 12.75 3.34
CA LYS A 223 10.13 13.59 4.51
C LYS A 223 10.50 12.77 5.76
N ASN A 224 10.08 11.51 5.84
CA ASN A 224 10.37 10.60 6.94
C ASN A 224 11.57 9.69 6.65
N LYS A 225 12.19 9.79 5.47
CA LYS A 225 13.34 8.96 5.07
C LYS A 225 14.67 9.61 5.44
N PRO A 226 15.77 8.82 5.54
CA PRO A 226 17.11 9.35 5.79
C PRO A 226 17.56 10.40 4.76
N ILE A 227 17.08 10.31 3.52
CA ILE A 227 17.41 11.21 2.39
C ILE A 227 16.58 12.51 2.34
N LYS A 228 15.85 12.85 3.39
CA LYS A 228 14.89 13.98 3.37
C LYS A 228 15.55 15.31 2.99
N ASP A 229 16.79 15.55 3.42
CA ASP A 229 17.42 16.88 3.30
C ASP A 229 17.86 17.13 1.86
N ILE A 230 18.56 16.17 1.24
CA ILE A 230 18.90 16.25 -0.18
C ILE A 230 17.66 16.24 -1.08
N PHE A 231 16.61 15.50 -0.74
CA PHE A 231 15.35 15.51 -1.49
C PHE A 231 14.68 16.88 -1.46
N ASN A 232 14.59 17.52 -0.29
CA ASN A 232 14.05 18.86 -0.16
C ASN A 232 14.91 19.89 -0.91
N ASN A 233 16.23 19.77 -0.80
CA ASN A 233 17.18 20.63 -1.52
C ASN A 233 17.02 20.47 -3.04
N PHE A 234 16.89 19.23 -3.52
CA PHE A 234 16.61 18.93 -4.93
C PHE A 234 15.29 19.57 -5.38
N ASN A 235 14.18 19.38 -4.66
CA ASN A 235 12.89 19.92 -5.08
C ASN A 235 12.87 21.45 -5.16
N SER A 236 13.59 22.13 -4.28
CA SER A 236 13.69 23.60 -4.29
C SER A 236 14.52 24.11 -5.47
N ASN A 237 15.61 23.41 -5.81
CA ASN A 237 16.57 23.84 -6.83
C ASN A 237 16.34 23.24 -8.21
N TYR A 238 15.60 22.14 -8.32
CA TYR A 238 15.39 21.46 -9.58
C TYR A 238 14.61 22.36 -10.54
N ARG A 239 15.14 22.44 -11.76
CA ARG A 239 14.52 23.08 -12.91
C ARG A 239 14.59 22.08 -14.05
N ILE A 240 13.47 21.81 -14.69
CA ILE A 240 13.39 20.80 -15.75
C ILE A 240 14.00 21.37 -17.05
N PRO A 241 14.94 20.67 -17.69
CA PRO A 241 15.41 21.03 -19.02
C PRO A 241 14.25 21.04 -20.03
N ILE A 242 14.18 22.07 -20.87
CA ILE A 242 13.05 22.23 -21.81
C ILE A 242 12.83 21.01 -22.70
N ASN A 243 13.91 20.41 -23.21
CA ASN A 243 13.84 19.19 -24.03
C ASN A 243 13.27 17.99 -23.28
N LEU A 244 13.45 17.90 -21.95
CA LEU A 244 12.86 16.83 -21.13
C LEU A 244 11.37 17.07 -20.85
N LEU A 245 10.96 18.33 -20.69
CA LEU A 245 9.55 18.68 -20.54
C LEU A 245 8.76 18.33 -21.81
N ASP A 246 9.30 18.68 -22.98
CA ASP A 246 8.69 18.36 -24.27
C ASP A 246 8.47 16.85 -24.46
N GLU A 247 9.44 16.03 -24.06
CA GLU A 247 9.32 14.57 -24.09
C GLU A 247 8.25 14.05 -23.12
N VAL A 248 8.11 14.65 -21.93
CA VAL A 248 7.05 14.27 -20.99
C VAL A 248 5.66 14.58 -21.54
N MET A 249 5.49 15.70 -22.24
CA MET A 249 4.20 16.07 -22.82
C MET A 249 3.74 15.14 -23.95
N LYS A 250 4.67 14.42 -24.59
CA LYS A 250 4.37 13.37 -25.57
C LYS A 250 3.95 12.03 -24.94
N CYS A 251 4.00 11.91 -23.60
CA CYS A 251 3.72 10.66 -22.90
C CYS A 251 2.26 10.20 -23.07
N LYS A 252 2.04 9.01 -23.66
CA LYS A 252 0.69 8.45 -23.87
C LYS A 252 -0.13 8.33 -22.58
N TYR A 253 0.51 7.96 -21.46
CA TYR A 253 -0.18 7.77 -20.18
C TYR A 253 -0.64 9.11 -19.60
N LEU A 254 0.22 10.14 -19.66
CA LEU A 254 -0.14 11.46 -19.18
C LEU A 254 -1.34 12.01 -19.96
N ASN A 255 -1.30 11.92 -21.30
CA ASN A 255 -2.39 12.37 -22.17
C ASN A 255 -3.68 11.57 -21.99
N TYR A 256 -3.60 10.31 -21.56
CA TYR A 256 -4.79 9.50 -21.25
C TYR A 256 -5.43 9.88 -19.91
N TYR A 257 -4.60 10.04 -18.86
CA TYR A 257 -5.08 10.26 -17.50
C TYR A 257 -5.35 11.71 -17.14
N TYR A 258 -5.00 12.68 -17.99
CA TYR A 258 -5.22 14.10 -17.74
C TYR A 258 -6.17 14.68 -18.79
N SER A 259 -7.12 15.49 -18.33
CA SER A 259 -7.92 16.32 -19.22
C SER A 259 -7.06 17.44 -19.83
N GLN A 260 -7.56 18.08 -20.89
CA GLN A 260 -6.81 19.17 -21.55
C GLN A 260 -6.49 20.32 -20.59
N GLU A 261 -7.42 20.66 -19.69
CA GLU A 261 -7.21 21.68 -18.65
C GLU A 261 -6.10 21.25 -17.69
N GLU A 262 -6.16 20.02 -17.18
CA GLU A 262 -5.13 19.47 -16.27
C GLU A 262 -3.76 19.36 -16.96
N LEU A 263 -3.70 19.07 -18.27
CA LEU A 263 -2.47 19.06 -19.05
C LEU A 263 -1.88 20.47 -19.15
N ASN A 264 -2.71 21.48 -19.41
CA ASN A 264 -2.27 22.87 -19.49
C ASN A 264 -1.76 23.37 -18.13
N GLU A 265 -2.44 23.01 -17.03
CA GLU A 265 -1.99 23.30 -15.66
C GLU A 265 -0.63 22.65 -15.37
N TYR A 266 -0.50 21.35 -15.70
CA TYR A 266 0.73 20.59 -15.49
C TYR A 266 1.89 21.19 -16.28
N TYR A 267 1.67 21.49 -17.55
CA TYR A 267 2.65 22.12 -18.43
C TYR A 267 3.05 23.49 -17.89
N THR A 268 2.10 24.36 -17.54
CA THR A 268 2.36 25.71 -17.03
C THR A 268 3.15 25.66 -15.72
N PHE A 269 2.81 24.74 -14.81
CA PHE A 269 3.54 24.54 -13.57
C PHE A 269 5.02 24.21 -13.82
N TRP A 270 5.30 23.25 -14.71
CA TRP A 270 6.67 22.87 -15.03
C TRP A 270 7.39 23.91 -15.91
N LEU A 271 6.66 24.62 -16.77
CA LEU A 271 7.16 25.73 -17.58
C LEU A 271 7.71 26.86 -16.70
N SER A 272 7.07 27.13 -15.56
CA SER A 272 7.58 28.11 -14.57
C SER A 272 8.91 27.70 -13.90
N LYS A 273 9.33 26.44 -14.09
CA LYS A 273 10.54 25.84 -13.51
C LYS A 273 11.48 25.29 -14.58
N ILE A 274 11.54 25.91 -15.76
CA ILE A 274 12.43 25.42 -16.82
C ILE A 274 13.87 25.89 -16.66
N THR A 275 14.76 25.19 -17.36
CA THR A 275 16.13 25.60 -17.64
C THR A 275 16.49 25.24 -19.08
N ASN A 276 17.70 25.62 -19.51
CA ASN A 276 18.25 25.29 -20.81
C ASN A 276 18.27 23.78 -21.06
N SER A 277 18.30 23.40 -22.33
CA SER A 277 18.39 22.00 -22.72
C SER A 277 19.59 21.30 -22.06
N ALA A 278 19.38 20.04 -21.66
CA ALA A 278 20.41 19.21 -21.06
C ALA A 278 20.80 18.07 -22.00
N SER A 279 22.08 17.69 -21.97
CA SER A 279 22.56 16.46 -22.59
C SER A 279 22.06 15.26 -21.79
N ILE A 280 21.48 14.28 -22.48
CA ILE A 280 20.98 13.04 -21.88
C ILE A 280 21.91 11.93 -22.34
N TYR A 281 22.06 10.87 -21.54
CA TYR A 281 22.80 9.69 -21.98
C TYR A 281 22.17 9.09 -23.24
N SER A 282 23.03 8.66 -24.16
CA SER A 282 22.63 7.70 -25.19
C SER A 282 22.29 6.34 -24.54
N ILE A 283 21.68 5.44 -25.31
CA ILE A 283 21.33 4.12 -24.79
C ILE A 283 22.56 3.34 -24.32
N ASP A 284 23.69 3.47 -25.02
CA ASP A 284 24.95 2.80 -24.65
C ASP A 284 25.60 3.44 -23.43
N GLN A 285 25.56 4.78 -23.32
CA GLN A 285 25.99 5.47 -22.10
C GLN A 285 25.14 5.07 -20.89
N TYR A 286 23.84 4.88 -21.08
CA TYR A 286 22.95 4.41 -20.03
C TYR A 286 23.19 2.94 -19.66
N LYS A 287 23.47 2.06 -20.63
CA LYS A 287 23.87 0.67 -20.35
C LYS A 287 25.16 0.62 -19.55
N LEU A 288 26.18 1.36 -19.97
CA LEU A 288 27.44 1.47 -19.23
C LEU A 288 27.21 2.03 -17.82
N TYR A 289 26.37 3.06 -17.68
CA TYR A 289 25.98 3.58 -16.38
C TYR A 289 25.35 2.50 -15.48
N ASN A 290 24.42 1.71 -16.02
CA ASN A 290 23.77 0.62 -15.29
C ASN A 290 24.76 -0.48 -14.90
N GLU A 291 25.64 -0.90 -15.82
CA GLU A 291 26.68 -1.91 -15.57
C GLU A 291 27.59 -1.48 -14.43
N ILE A 292 28.18 -0.28 -14.52
CA ILE A 292 29.04 0.30 -13.48
C ILE A 292 28.28 0.38 -12.16
N THR A 293 27.04 0.86 -12.17
CA THR A 293 26.24 0.95 -10.96
C THR A 293 26.01 -0.43 -10.34
N LEU A 294 25.57 -1.42 -11.12
CA LEU A 294 25.26 -2.76 -10.63
C LEU A 294 26.48 -3.48 -10.07
N GLU A 295 27.64 -3.37 -10.74
CA GLU A 295 28.91 -3.94 -10.25
C GLU A 295 29.37 -3.30 -8.95
N ASN A 296 29.08 -2.01 -8.77
CA ASN A 296 29.52 -1.26 -7.60
C ASN A 296 28.55 -1.35 -6.42
N VAL A 297 27.30 -1.77 -6.62
CA VAL A 297 26.30 -1.88 -5.55
C VAL A 297 26.81 -2.86 -4.49
N ASN A 298 27.31 -2.30 -3.38
CA ASN A 298 27.84 -3.06 -2.25
C ASN A 298 26.80 -3.22 -1.11
N ILE A 299 25.67 -2.51 -1.22
CA ILE A 299 24.60 -2.47 -0.22
C ILE A 299 23.28 -2.78 -0.94
N ASP A 300 22.89 -4.05 -0.95
CA ASP A 300 21.53 -4.44 -1.32
C ASP A 300 20.62 -4.31 -0.08
N ASN A 301 20.26 -3.07 0.24
CA ASN A 301 19.34 -2.82 1.34
C ASN A 301 17.92 -3.18 0.90
N ILE A 302 17.48 -4.39 1.26
CA ILE A 302 16.06 -4.69 1.35
C ILE A 302 15.50 -3.81 2.46
N GLN A 303 14.66 -2.85 2.08
CA GLN A 303 13.98 -1.99 3.05
C GLN A 303 12.99 -2.83 3.84
N VAL A 304 13.40 -3.26 5.03
CA VAL A 304 12.52 -3.84 6.03
C VAL A 304 11.74 -2.68 6.67
N ASP A 305 10.43 -2.85 6.86
CA ASP A 305 9.54 -1.91 7.59
C ASP A 305 9.08 -0.61 6.88
N HIS A 306 8.70 -0.69 5.60
CA HIS A 306 8.09 0.45 4.87
C HIS A 306 6.56 0.58 5.00
N TYR A 307 5.89 -0.36 5.68
CA TYR A 307 4.46 -0.26 5.97
C TYR A 307 4.19 0.14 7.42
N LEU A 308 3.16 0.96 7.62
CA LEU A 308 2.55 1.18 8.92
C LEU A 308 1.90 -0.10 9.48
N ASP A 309 1.56 -1.06 8.62
CA ASP A 309 0.92 -2.32 9.00
C ASP A 309 1.50 -3.51 8.21
N GLU A 310 2.06 -4.48 8.93
CA GLU A 310 2.67 -5.71 8.38
C GLU A 310 1.64 -6.66 7.72
N GLY A 311 0.33 -6.41 7.89
CA GLY A 311 -0.74 -7.18 7.27
C GLY A 311 -1.12 -8.47 8.01
N CYS A 312 -0.58 -8.71 9.21
CA CYS A 312 -0.90 -9.89 10.01
C CYS A 312 -2.39 -9.96 10.37
N GLN A 313 -3.04 -11.11 10.16
CA GLN A 313 -4.49 -11.28 10.33
C GLN A 313 -4.90 -11.79 11.73
N CYS A 314 -3.98 -11.81 12.70
CA CYS A 314 -4.31 -12.32 14.04
C CYS A 314 -5.28 -11.37 14.78
N LYS A 315 -6.01 -11.92 15.76
CA LYS A 315 -6.97 -11.17 16.58
C LYS A 315 -6.36 -9.90 17.22
N ALA A 316 -5.10 -9.97 17.66
CA ALA A 316 -4.44 -8.83 18.28
C ALA A 316 -4.21 -7.68 17.27
N CYS A 317 -3.71 -7.99 16.07
CA CYS A 317 -3.52 -7.00 15.01
C CYS A 317 -4.84 -6.39 14.54
N LEU A 318 -5.91 -7.20 14.41
CA LEU A 318 -7.24 -6.71 14.04
C LEU A 318 -7.80 -5.73 15.09
N LEU A 319 -7.65 -6.02 16.38
CA LEU A 319 -8.07 -5.09 17.44
C LEU A 319 -7.27 -3.79 17.40
N LYS A 320 -5.95 -3.87 17.18
CA LYS A 320 -5.10 -2.67 17.04
C LYS A 320 -5.53 -1.82 15.84
N ARG A 321 -5.84 -2.43 14.70
CA ARG A 321 -6.38 -1.71 13.52
C ARG A 321 -7.68 -0.99 13.82
N LYS A 322 -8.62 -1.61 14.55
CA LYS A 322 -9.88 -0.95 14.96
C LYS A 322 -9.61 0.31 15.80
N GLU A 323 -8.68 0.22 16.74
CA GLU A 323 -8.28 1.37 17.55
C GLU A 323 -7.68 2.49 16.69
N LEU A 324 -6.83 2.15 15.71
CA LEU A 324 -6.25 3.13 14.80
C LEU A 324 -7.29 3.74 13.86
N ALA A 325 -8.16 2.92 13.26
CA ALA A 325 -9.26 3.37 12.41
C ALA A 325 -10.15 4.39 13.15
N TYR A 326 -10.48 4.11 14.41
CA TYR A 326 -11.23 5.05 15.26
C TYR A 326 -10.47 6.37 15.47
N LYS A 327 -9.17 6.32 15.79
CA LYS A 327 -8.34 7.53 15.96
C LYS A 327 -8.29 8.37 14.67
N ILE A 328 -8.09 7.71 13.53
CA ILE A 328 -8.03 8.38 12.21
C ILE A 328 -9.37 9.03 11.88
N ASN A 329 -10.49 8.33 12.11
CA ASN A 329 -11.82 8.87 11.86
C ASN A 329 -12.16 10.09 12.73
N LEU A 330 -11.49 10.25 13.89
CA LEU A 330 -11.58 11.46 14.72
C LEU A 330 -10.62 12.58 14.28
N GLY A 331 -9.90 12.42 13.16
CA GLY A 331 -8.92 13.39 12.67
C GLY A 331 -7.63 13.44 13.50
N LYS A 332 -7.34 12.42 14.33
CA LYS A 332 -6.09 12.37 15.10
C LYS A 332 -4.94 11.95 14.20
N ASN A 333 -3.80 12.61 14.34
CA ASN A 333 -2.55 12.16 13.72
C ASN A 333 -2.10 10.84 14.38
N VAL A 334 -1.91 9.81 13.55
CA VAL A 334 -1.50 8.47 14.00
C VAL A 334 -0.10 8.19 13.46
N THR A 335 0.85 8.00 14.37
CA THR A 335 2.23 7.55 14.08
C THR A 335 2.47 6.11 14.54
N GLU A 336 1.52 5.52 15.26
CA GLU A 336 1.59 4.15 15.77
C GLU A 336 1.52 3.14 14.62
N ARG A 337 2.43 2.16 14.64
CA ARG A 337 2.43 1.04 13.69
C ARG A 337 1.64 -0.16 14.22
N VAL A 338 1.19 -1.01 13.30
CA VAL A 338 0.62 -2.33 13.60
C VAL A 338 1.71 -3.38 13.44
N ASN A 339 2.53 -3.54 14.47
CA ASN A 339 3.50 -4.61 14.58
C ASN A 339 2.89 -5.82 15.32
N HIS A 340 3.09 -7.03 14.81
CA HIS A 340 2.47 -8.23 15.40
C HIS A 340 2.86 -8.46 16.88
N ILE A 341 4.16 -8.33 17.19
CA ILE A 341 4.70 -8.61 18.52
C ILE A 341 4.13 -7.61 19.53
N GLU A 342 4.15 -6.32 19.18
CA GLU A 342 3.60 -5.26 20.01
C GLU A 342 2.09 -5.43 20.25
N ALA A 343 1.32 -5.70 19.18
CA ALA A 343 -0.12 -5.90 19.28
C ALA A 343 -0.46 -7.10 20.18
N LYS A 344 0.28 -8.21 20.04
CA LYS A 344 0.08 -9.40 20.88
C LYS A 344 0.37 -9.12 22.35
N THR A 345 1.47 -8.43 22.64
CA THR A 345 1.83 -8.01 24.00
C THR A 345 0.78 -7.07 24.61
N GLN A 346 0.31 -6.09 23.84
CA GLN A 346 -0.77 -5.19 24.28
C GLN A 346 -2.07 -5.95 24.61
N LEU A 347 -2.45 -6.93 23.79
CA LEU A 347 -3.63 -7.74 24.04
C LEU A 347 -3.50 -8.59 25.31
N ILE A 348 -2.34 -9.21 25.53
CA ILE A 348 -2.06 -10.01 26.74
C ILE A 348 -2.13 -9.11 27.99
N ASN A 349 -1.52 -7.93 27.94
CA ASN A 349 -1.55 -6.97 29.05
C ASN A 349 -2.98 -6.50 29.36
N LYS A 350 -3.78 -6.17 28.34
CA LYS A 350 -5.20 -5.81 28.52
C LYS A 350 -6.00 -6.93 29.19
N ARG A 351 -5.78 -8.19 28.79
CA ARG A 351 -6.43 -9.35 29.42
C ARG A 351 -6.00 -9.55 30.87
N SER A 352 -4.71 -9.40 31.17
CA SER A 352 -4.18 -9.48 32.53
C SER A 352 -4.83 -8.45 33.46
N ILE A 353 -4.94 -7.19 33.01
CA ILE A 353 -5.61 -6.11 33.75
C ILE A 353 -7.08 -6.45 34.00
N GLN A 354 -7.81 -6.94 33.00
CA GLN A 354 -9.22 -7.33 33.13
C GLN A 354 -9.41 -8.48 34.14
N ILE A 355 -8.55 -9.50 34.10
CA ILE A 355 -8.59 -10.61 35.05
C ILE A 355 -8.34 -10.10 36.48
N ASN A 356 -7.37 -9.22 36.67
CA ASN A 356 -7.09 -8.63 37.97
C ASN A 356 -8.27 -7.79 38.51
N GLN A 357 -8.95 -7.04 37.63
CA GLN A 357 -10.16 -6.29 37.99
C GLN A 357 -11.31 -7.23 38.41
N LEU A 358 -11.54 -8.31 37.66
CA LEU A 358 -12.55 -9.32 38.00
C LEU A 358 -12.24 -10.03 39.32
N ASN A 359 -10.97 -10.39 39.56
CA ASN A 359 -10.54 -11.00 40.81
C ASN A 359 -10.76 -10.06 42.01
N ASN A 360 -10.47 -8.76 41.85
CA ASN A 360 -10.74 -7.76 42.88
C ASN A 360 -12.25 -7.62 43.15
N GLN A 361 -13.09 -7.62 42.12
CA GLN A 361 -14.55 -7.58 42.28
C GLN A 361 -15.08 -8.84 42.99
N LEU A 362 -14.59 -10.02 42.61
CA LEU A 362 -14.93 -11.29 43.26
C LEU A 362 -14.53 -11.31 44.73
N ASN A 363 -13.30 -10.85 45.05
CA ASN A 363 -12.84 -10.75 46.43
C ASN A 363 -13.69 -9.80 47.27
N ASN A 364 -14.09 -8.66 46.70
CA ASN A 364 -15.01 -7.73 47.36
C ASN A 364 -16.39 -8.35 47.61
N LEU A 365 -16.94 -9.10 46.65
CA LEU A 365 -18.19 -9.83 46.82
C LEU A 365 -18.08 -10.89 47.92
N ILE A 366 -16.99 -11.67 47.93
CA ILE A 366 -16.74 -12.69 48.97
C ILE A 366 -16.63 -12.03 50.35
N ASN A 367 -15.91 -10.91 50.46
CA ASN A 367 -15.78 -10.17 51.71
C ASN A 367 -17.13 -9.61 52.19
N ASN A 368 -17.96 -9.12 51.27
CA ASN A 368 -19.33 -8.66 51.57
C ASN A 368 -20.27 -9.80 52.00
N ILE A 369 -20.10 -11.01 51.45
CA ILE A 369 -20.87 -12.20 51.89
C ILE A 369 -20.39 -12.64 53.29
N LYS A 370 -19.09 -12.64 53.55
CA LYS A 370 -18.52 -12.99 54.86
C LYS A 370 -18.95 -12.00 55.95
N SER A 371 -18.98 -10.69 55.66
CA SER A 371 -19.44 -9.69 56.62
C SER A 371 -20.95 -9.79 56.92
N LYS A 372 -21.78 -10.19 55.94
CA LYS A 372 -23.21 -10.47 56.15
C LYS A 372 -23.49 -11.80 56.87
N LYS A 373 -22.54 -12.74 56.87
CA LYS A 373 -22.60 -14.01 57.60
C LYS A 373 -21.94 -13.94 58.98
N GLN A 374 -21.68 -12.76 59.54
CA GLN A 374 -21.43 -12.70 60.98
C GLN A 374 -22.65 -13.31 61.70
N PRO A 375 -22.47 -14.33 62.56
CA PRO A 375 -23.58 -14.90 63.31
C PRO A 375 -24.23 -13.75 64.08
N LYS A 376 -25.55 -13.57 63.93
CA LYS A 376 -26.33 -12.69 64.82
C LYS A 376 -25.92 -13.06 66.24
N ASN A 377 -25.24 -12.16 66.93
CA ASN A 377 -24.81 -12.39 68.28
C ASN A 377 -26.05 -12.29 69.16
N PHE A 378 -26.82 -13.38 69.21
CA PHE A 378 -28.12 -13.47 69.90
C PHE A 378 -28.00 -12.96 71.34
N ASN A 379 -26.86 -13.16 72.00
CA ASN A 379 -26.62 -12.66 73.36
C ASN A 379 -26.60 -11.13 73.47
N LYS A 380 -26.15 -10.42 72.43
CA LYS A 380 -26.14 -8.94 72.41
C LYS A 380 -27.52 -8.39 72.09
N ASP A 381 -28.24 -9.05 71.17
CA ASP A 381 -29.61 -8.67 70.82
C ASP A 381 -30.62 -8.98 71.94
N MET A 382 -30.46 -10.09 72.68
CA MET A 382 -31.28 -10.41 73.85
C MET A 382 -31.02 -9.45 75.01
N LYS A 383 -29.77 -9.02 75.22
CA LYS A 383 -29.44 -8.01 76.25
C LYS A 383 -30.12 -6.67 75.97
N ASN A 384 -30.20 -6.24 74.72
CA ASN A 384 -30.87 -4.98 74.34
C ASN A 384 -32.40 -5.05 74.48
N ILE A 385 -33.01 -6.23 74.28
CA ILE A 385 -34.45 -6.42 74.53
C ILE A 385 -34.75 -6.40 76.02
N ILE A 386 -33.90 -7.01 76.85
CA ILE A 386 -34.06 -7.02 78.31
C ILE A 386 -33.81 -5.63 78.91
N SER A 387 -32.85 -4.86 78.38
CA SER A 387 -32.58 -3.50 78.89
C SER A 387 -33.61 -2.45 78.46
N ASN A 388 -34.36 -2.67 77.36
CA ASN A 388 -35.43 -1.77 76.95
C ASN A 388 -36.78 -2.05 77.63
N ASN A 389 -36.96 -3.22 78.26
CA ASN A 389 -38.14 -3.54 79.08
C ASN A 389 -37.96 -3.18 80.58
N LEU A 390 -36.84 -2.53 80.93
CA LEU A 390 -36.53 -2.06 82.29
C LEU A 390 -36.44 -0.53 82.37
N ARG A 391 -37.12 0.19 81.47
CA ARG A 391 -37.37 1.64 81.59
C ARG A 391 -38.85 1.95 81.60
#